data_AF-A0A5D3YD29-F1
#
_entry.id   AF-A0A5D3YD29-F1
#
_cell.length_a   1.000
_cell.length_b   1.000
_cell.length_c   1.000
_cell.angle_alpha   90.00
_cell.angle_beta   90.00
_cell.angle_gamma   90.00
#
_symmetry.space_group_name_H-M   'P 1'
#
loop_
_entity.id
_entity.type
_entity.pdbx_description
1 polymer ?
#
loop_
_entity_poly.entity_id
_entity_poly.type
_entity_poly.pdbx_seq_one_letter_code
_entity_poly.pdbx_strand_id
1 'polypeptide(L)'
;MTVEIGTAANAFDLFEKLRTFLTVTLPVNERWQELYHNSDYSLMVGVFASSGSITLANNPFNAAASSWSGSTNAQPWTIGIQFDQPVYLSAADITALTNNAQPAVINFQYSDDGLNWTTQDSFSGMTALDWSSVAGIKHFNLTGTSANKHKYWRLHIPDSTSTGTKSITLHKIVLWQDSNPLNVRLRKRLSLKGPGGGSDEIFVNLETDYSVSGDWYNWRLYGATGFIAGNVLDFSTQPGASLPIGLSLWQASIPYWFIVNGRRFMVIAKINTTYHALYAGFILPYATPSQYPYPLMIGGSNAMGSLTDARLRWSSTNDDCRNFYDPGGISSDMTSLTSVATLYLRFADGSWYPFKNWYTSSSPEASAGNGRNVWPWGPDSAHSTAYKNIVTAIDGSYVLFPCIMHVDGANPSPNILGEIHGVFAVTGFGNAAENTTTINGVTYLIIPNVFRTAKERWAAIALE
;
A
#
# COMPACT_ATOMS: atom_id res chain seq x y z
N MET A 1 13.43 8.53 21.95
CA MET A 1 12.96 8.27 20.56
C MET A 1 12.96 9.60 19.82
N THR A 2 13.18 9.63 18.51
CA THR A 2 13.13 10.89 17.74
C THR A 2 11.75 11.05 17.12
N VAL A 3 11.18 12.25 17.23
CA VAL A 3 9.84 12.59 16.72
C VAL A 3 9.91 13.76 15.76
N GLU A 4 9.17 13.67 14.66
CA GLU A 4 8.84 14.81 13.80
C GLU A 4 7.33 14.96 13.73
N ILE A 5 6.84 16.18 13.95
CA ILE A 5 5.43 16.55 13.81
C ILE A 5 5.35 17.61 12.73
N GLY A 6 4.48 17.41 11.74
CA GLY A 6 4.41 18.32 10.61
C GLY A 6 3.14 18.16 9.79
N THR A 7 3.14 18.83 8.65
CA THR A 7 2.06 18.76 7.66
C THR A 7 2.68 18.54 6.28
N ALA A 8 2.26 17.48 5.60
CA ALA A 8 2.61 17.20 4.21
C ALA A 8 1.54 17.75 3.27
N ALA A 9 1.93 18.15 2.06
CA ALA A 9 1.00 18.67 1.07
C ALA A 9 0.04 17.59 0.52
N ASN A 10 0.49 16.34 0.47
CA ASN A 10 -0.25 15.15 0.02
C ASN A 10 0.51 13.86 0.38
N ALA A 11 -0.06 12.71 0.02
CA ALA A 11 0.53 11.38 0.28
C ALA A 11 1.93 11.18 -0.33
N PHE A 12 2.27 11.86 -1.43
CA PHE A 12 3.59 11.74 -2.08
C PHE A 12 4.64 12.62 -1.40
N ASP A 13 4.26 13.82 -0.98
CA ASP A 13 5.13 14.69 -0.17
C ASP A 13 5.43 14.03 1.20
N LEU A 14 4.42 13.43 1.83
CA LEU A 14 4.59 12.68 3.07
C LEU A 14 5.63 11.55 2.91
N PHE A 15 5.70 10.92 1.73
CA PHE A 15 6.60 9.80 1.44
C PHE A 15 8.05 10.29 1.39
N GLU A 16 8.29 11.41 0.72
CA GLU A 16 9.61 12.04 0.64
C GLU A 16 10.06 12.63 1.99
N LYS A 17 9.11 13.16 2.78
CA LYS A 17 9.38 13.61 4.15
C LYS A 17 9.79 12.46 5.05
N LEU A 18 9.05 11.33 5.02
CA LEU A 18 9.43 10.14 5.78
C LEU A 18 10.81 9.64 5.37
N ARG A 19 11.06 9.49 4.06
CA ARG A 19 12.36 9.10 3.53
C ARG A 19 13.47 9.98 4.10
N THR A 20 13.36 11.30 3.93
CA THR A 20 14.36 12.27 4.40
C THR A 20 14.56 12.18 5.90
N PHE A 21 13.48 12.06 6.67
CA PHE A 21 13.56 11.93 8.11
C PHE A 21 14.36 10.70 8.52
N LEU A 22 14.02 9.54 7.96
CA LEU A 22 14.65 8.25 8.29
C LEU A 22 16.12 8.15 7.86
N THR A 23 16.48 8.71 6.70
CA THR A 23 17.78 8.48 6.05
C THR A 23 18.76 9.64 6.18
N VAL A 24 18.29 10.81 6.61
CA VAL A 24 19.11 12.02 6.73
C VAL A 24 18.98 12.66 8.10
N THR A 25 17.76 12.89 8.60
CA THR A 25 17.53 13.68 9.82
C THR A 25 17.88 12.95 11.11
N LEU A 26 17.65 11.64 11.18
CA LEU A 26 17.91 10.87 12.39
C LEU A 26 19.39 10.92 12.85
N PRO A 27 19.64 10.83 14.17
CA PRO A 27 20.96 10.58 14.72
C PRO A 27 21.65 9.40 14.02
N VAL A 28 22.95 9.50 13.78
CA VAL A 28 23.70 8.54 12.94
C VAL A 28 23.54 7.09 13.41
N ASN A 29 23.45 6.85 14.72
CA ASN A 29 23.27 5.52 15.31
C ASN A 29 21.85 4.95 15.19
N GLU A 30 20.84 5.78 14.88
CA GLU A 30 19.45 5.37 14.69
C GLU A 30 18.99 5.46 13.22
N ARG A 31 19.85 6.02 12.36
CA ARG A 31 19.54 6.32 10.96
C ARG A 31 19.36 5.06 10.14
N TRP A 32 18.27 5.02 9.37
CA TRP A 32 17.99 3.95 8.44
C TRP A 32 18.78 4.18 7.15
N GLN A 33 19.35 3.11 6.59
CA GLN A 33 20.04 3.16 5.31
C GLN A 33 19.02 3.08 4.16
N GLU A 34 19.13 3.98 3.20
CA GLU A 34 18.44 3.87 1.92
C GLU A 34 19.15 2.86 1.02
N LEU A 35 18.46 1.78 0.66
CA LEU A 35 18.96 0.78 -0.28
C LEU A 35 18.52 1.06 -1.71
N TYR A 36 17.33 1.64 -1.87
CA TYR A 36 16.77 2.02 -3.17
C TYR A 36 15.70 3.10 -3.00
N HIS A 37 15.68 4.07 -3.90
CA HIS A 37 14.60 5.05 -4.06
C HIS A 37 14.48 5.42 -5.54
N ASN A 38 13.26 5.52 -6.05
CA ASN A 38 13.01 6.14 -7.35
C ASN A 38 12.41 7.55 -7.17
N SER A 39 13.27 8.56 -7.32
CA SER A 39 12.84 9.97 -7.38
C SER A 39 11.90 10.24 -8.55
N ASP A 40 12.14 9.56 -9.67
CA ASP A 40 11.46 9.76 -10.94
C ASP A 40 10.31 8.75 -11.05
N TYR A 41 9.18 9.09 -10.41
CA TYR A 41 7.91 8.40 -10.58
C TYR A 41 6.99 9.28 -11.42
N SER A 42 6.23 8.66 -12.32
CA SER A 42 5.19 9.33 -13.12
C SER A 42 3.84 8.78 -12.70
N LEU A 43 2.91 9.63 -12.26
CA LEU A 43 1.58 9.21 -11.86
C LEU A 43 0.69 9.00 -13.08
N MET A 44 -0.19 8.00 -13.04
CA MET A 44 -1.32 7.92 -13.95
C MET A 44 -2.48 8.71 -13.35
N VAL A 45 -2.82 9.84 -13.97
CA VAL A 45 -3.89 10.72 -13.49
C VAL A 45 -5.25 10.31 -14.08
N GLY A 46 -5.25 9.71 -15.27
CA GLY A 46 -6.49 9.28 -15.92
C GLY A 46 -6.25 8.33 -17.08
N VAL A 47 -7.27 7.55 -17.41
CA VAL A 47 -7.34 6.73 -18.62
C VAL A 47 -8.61 7.09 -19.35
N PHE A 48 -8.53 7.22 -20.67
CA PHE A 48 -9.65 7.57 -21.54
C PHE A 48 -9.65 6.65 -22.75
N ALA A 49 -10.82 6.41 -23.32
CA ALA A 49 -10.98 5.64 -24.54
C ALA A 49 -12.19 6.14 -25.33
N SER A 50 -12.09 6.03 -26.65
CA SER A 50 -13.19 6.26 -27.60
C SER A 50 -14.40 5.34 -27.40
N SER A 51 -14.22 4.18 -26.77
CA SER A 51 -15.28 3.19 -26.51
C SER A 51 -14.97 2.26 -25.36
N GLY A 52 -16.04 1.63 -24.84
CA GLY A 52 -16.02 0.82 -23.64
C GLY A 52 -15.98 1.66 -22.36
N SER A 53 -16.54 1.13 -21.28
CA SER A 53 -16.30 1.71 -19.94
C SER A 53 -14.93 1.24 -19.46
N ILE A 54 -14.02 2.17 -19.21
CA ILE A 54 -12.74 1.87 -18.56
C ILE A 54 -12.99 1.80 -17.05
N THR A 55 -13.10 0.58 -16.56
CA THR A 55 -13.06 0.28 -15.12
C THR A 55 -11.67 -0.25 -14.77
N LEU A 56 -11.33 -0.31 -13.47
CA LEU A 56 -10.03 -0.86 -13.04
C LEU A 56 -9.77 -2.29 -13.55
N ALA A 57 -10.79 -3.14 -13.58
CA ALA A 57 -10.69 -4.53 -14.06
C ALA A 57 -10.37 -4.64 -15.56
N ASN A 58 -10.72 -3.61 -16.33
CA ASN A 58 -10.61 -3.57 -17.78
C ASN A 58 -9.57 -2.54 -18.27
N ASN A 59 -8.78 -1.94 -17.38
CA ASN A 59 -7.77 -0.93 -17.73
C ASN A 59 -6.43 -1.60 -18.12
N PRO A 60 -6.09 -1.72 -19.41
CA PRO A 60 -4.92 -2.47 -19.86
C PRO A 60 -3.58 -1.81 -19.47
N PHE A 61 -3.57 -0.57 -18.99
CA PHE A 61 -2.36 0.06 -18.45
C PHE A 61 -2.02 -0.40 -17.02
N ASN A 62 -2.93 -1.11 -16.34
CA ASN A 62 -2.72 -1.62 -14.98
C ASN A 62 -2.14 -3.05 -15.00
N ALA A 63 -1.34 -3.39 -13.99
CA ALA A 63 -0.68 -4.69 -13.86
C ALA A 63 -1.67 -5.86 -13.64
N ALA A 64 -2.84 -5.60 -13.04
CA ALA A 64 -3.83 -6.61 -12.67
C ALA A 64 -5.07 -6.67 -13.58
N ALA A 65 -5.09 -5.93 -14.69
CA ALA A 65 -6.24 -5.86 -15.58
C ALA A 65 -6.33 -7.05 -16.53
N SER A 66 -7.55 -7.33 -17.00
CA SER A 66 -7.88 -8.46 -17.86
C SER A 66 -7.84 -8.10 -19.35
N SER A 67 -8.70 -7.19 -19.79
CA SER A 67 -8.68 -6.65 -21.16
C SER A 67 -9.55 -5.40 -21.34
N TRP A 68 -9.25 -4.60 -22.36
CA TRP A 68 -10.12 -3.59 -22.96
C TRP A 68 -10.51 -4.02 -24.37
N SER A 69 -11.78 -3.81 -24.75
CA SER A 69 -12.28 -4.12 -26.08
C SER A 69 -13.05 -2.95 -26.69
N GLY A 70 -12.87 -2.75 -27.99
CA GLY A 70 -13.59 -1.77 -28.80
C GLY A 70 -14.46 -2.44 -29.87
N SER A 71 -15.64 -1.87 -30.13
CA SER A 71 -16.62 -2.37 -31.12
C SER A 71 -16.60 -1.56 -32.41
N THR A 72 -17.24 -2.05 -33.47
CA THR A 72 -17.20 -1.45 -34.82
C THR A 72 -17.61 0.01 -34.87
N ASN A 73 -18.59 0.41 -34.06
CA ASN A 73 -19.13 1.77 -34.06
C ASN A 73 -18.17 2.81 -33.44
N ALA A 74 -17.01 2.36 -32.96
CA ALA A 74 -16.00 3.19 -32.31
C ALA A 74 -14.65 3.23 -33.04
N GLN A 75 -14.61 2.76 -34.28
CA GLN A 75 -13.43 2.89 -35.15
C GLN A 75 -13.30 4.34 -35.65
N PRO A 76 -12.11 4.98 -35.62
CA PRO A 76 -10.85 4.45 -35.09
C PRO A 76 -10.86 4.36 -33.57
N TRP A 77 -10.38 3.23 -33.04
CA TRP A 77 -10.35 3.04 -31.60
C TRP A 77 -9.19 3.81 -30.99
N THR A 78 -9.49 4.62 -29.99
CA THR A 78 -8.48 5.25 -29.13
C THR A 78 -8.57 4.73 -27.71
N ILE A 79 -7.41 4.51 -27.11
CA ILE A 79 -7.22 4.32 -25.67
C ILE A 79 -5.94 5.00 -25.25
N GLY A 80 -5.98 5.74 -24.15
CA GLY A 80 -4.84 6.55 -23.71
C GLY A 80 -4.85 6.86 -22.24
N ILE A 81 -3.76 7.50 -21.83
CA ILE A 81 -3.37 7.76 -20.47
C ILE A 81 -2.95 9.22 -20.33
N GLN A 82 -3.25 9.80 -19.18
CA GLN A 82 -2.73 11.08 -18.74
C GLN A 82 -1.73 10.85 -17.61
N PHE A 83 -0.57 11.50 -17.70
CA PHE A 83 0.42 11.55 -16.64
C PHE A 83 0.33 12.86 -15.83
N ASP A 84 0.77 12.84 -14.57
CA ASP A 84 0.86 14.05 -13.73
C ASP A 84 1.94 15.02 -14.21
N GLN A 85 3.04 14.47 -14.72
CA GLN A 85 4.14 15.19 -15.32
C GLN A 85 4.30 14.80 -16.80
N PRO A 86 4.80 15.71 -17.65
CA PRO A 86 5.14 15.37 -19.03
C PRO A 86 6.22 14.28 -19.10
N VAL A 87 5.97 13.24 -19.89
CA VAL A 87 6.87 12.10 -20.14
C VAL A 87 7.09 11.90 -21.64
N TYR A 88 8.15 11.20 -22.03
CA TYR A 88 8.37 10.75 -23.41
C TYR A 88 8.33 9.24 -23.49
N LEU A 89 7.94 8.72 -24.66
CA LEU A 89 7.87 7.28 -24.91
C LEU A 89 8.98 6.83 -25.85
N SER A 90 9.83 5.96 -25.34
CA SER A 90 10.92 5.30 -26.07
C SER A 90 10.58 3.88 -26.53
N ALA A 91 9.61 3.23 -25.88
CA ALA A 91 9.10 1.94 -26.32
C ALA A 91 7.68 1.67 -25.76
N ALA A 92 7.02 0.64 -26.29
CA ALA A 92 5.80 0.09 -25.73
C ALA A 92 5.76 -1.44 -25.89
N ASP A 93 5.24 -2.15 -24.88
CA ASP A 93 4.85 -3.56 -25.00
C ASP A 93 3.34 -3.68 -24.95
N ILE A 94 2.75 -4.33 -25.94
CA ILE A 94 1.30 -4.53 -26.03
C ILE A 94 1.01 -6.01 -26.08
N THR A 95 0.05 -6.46 -25.26
CA THR A 95 -0.43 -7.83 -25.25
C THR A 95 -1.83 -7.91 -25.83
N ALA A 96 -2.05 -8.81 -26.80
CA ALA A 96 -3.35 -9.10 -27.38
C ALA A 96 -3.56 -10.63 -27.48
N LEU A 97 -4.10 -11.24 -26.42
CA LEU A 97 -4.25 -12.69 -26.24
C LEU A 97 -5.49 -13.28 -26.98
N THR A 98 -5.82 -12.77 -28.15
CA THR A 98 -6.87 -13.31 -29.02
C THR A 98 -6.24 -13.79 -30.33
N ASN A 99 -6.91 -14.63 -31.11
CA ASN A 99 -6.48 -15.03 -32.46
C ASN A 99 -7.15 -14.21 -33.58
N ASN A 100 -7.99 -13.25 -33.19
CA ASN A 100 -8.81 -12.39 -34.03
C ASN A 100 -8.97 -11.05 -33.28
N ALA A 101 -9.24 -9.93 -33.96
CA ALA A 101 -9.43 -8.61 -33.33
C ALA A 101 -8.19 -8.04 -32.62
N GLN A 102 -7.00 -8.22 -33.19
CA GLN A 102 -5.76 -7.57 -32.73
C GLN A 102 -5.48 -6.32 -33.57
N PRO A 103 -4.59 -5.40 -33.15
CA PRO A 103 -4.26 -4.25 -33.96
C PRO A 103 -3.61 -4.66 -35.29
N ALA A 104 -4.14 -4.15 -36.40
CA ALA A 104 -3.48 -4.21 -37.71
C ALA A 104 -2.65 -2.93 -37.96
N VAL A 105 -3.08 -1.82 -37.35
CA VAL A 105 -2.41 -0.52 -37.38
C VAL A 105 -2.46 0.10 -35.99
N ILE A 106 -1.34 0.66 -35.53
CA ILE A 106 -1.24 1.42 -34.27
C ILE A 106 -0.46 2.70 -34.54
N ASN A 107 -1.04 3.82 -34.15
CA ASN A 107 -0.38 5.11 -34.11
C ASN A 107 -0.21 5.54 -32.64
N PHE A 108 1.01 5.78 -32.20
CA PHE A 108 1.30 6.36 -30.91
C PHE A 108 1.17 7.88 -31.04
N GLN A 109 0.21 8.45 -30.32
CA GLN A 109 -0.09 9.88 -30.38
C GLN A 109 0.08 10.53 -29.01
N TYR A 110 0.44 11.80 -29.00
CA TYR A 110 0.57 12.61 -27.81
C TYR A 110 -0.24 13.91 -27.90
N SER A 111 -0.47 14.52 -26.74
CA SER A 111 -1.13 15.80 -26.59
C SER A 111 -0.69 16.47 -25.28
N ASP A 112 -0.75 17.80 -25.24
CA ASP A 112 -0.55 18.59 -24.02
C ASP A 112 -1.85 19.10 -23.40
N ASP A 113 -2.94 19.14 -24.18
CA ASP A 113 -4.26 19.63 -23.77
C ASP A 113 -5.34 18.54 -23.73
N GLY A 114 -5.04 17.33 -24.21
CA GLY A 114 -5.96 16.20 -24.32
C GLY A 114 -6.95 16.32 -25.50
N LEU A 115 -6.91 17.41 -26.25
CA LEU A 115 -7.83 17.73 -27.35
C LEU A 115 -7.15 17.65 -28.71
N ASN A 116 -5.96 18.23 -28.84
CA ASN A 116 -5.18 18.27 -30.06
C ASN A 116 -4.09 17.20 -30.02
N TRP A 117 -4.12 16.29 -30.99
CA TRP A 117 -3.29 15.08 -30.98
C TRP A 117 -2.32 15.05 -32.15
N THR A 118 -1.06 14.75 -31.87
CA THR A 118 0.00 14.59 -32.87
C THR A 118 0.50 13.15 -32.85
N THR A 119 0.78 12.57 -34.02
CA THR A 119 1.38 11.24 -34.12
C THR A 119 2.89 11.31 -33.98
N GLN A 120 3.44 10.54 -33.03
CA GLN A 120 4.89 10.32 -32.90
C GLN A 120 5.35 9.22 -33.86
N ASP A 121 4.78 8.03 -33.72
CA ASP A 121 5.17 6.83 -34.48
C ASP A 121 3.93 6.08 -34.98
N SER A 122 4.05 5.48 -36.16
CA SER A 122 2.99 4.68 -36.80
C SER A 122 3.51 3.31 -37.20
N PHE A 123 2.75 2.27 -36.86
CA PHE A 123 3.04 0.88 -37.20
C PHE A 123 1.84 0.31 -37.95
N SER A 124 2.06 -0.28 -39.12
CA SER A 124 1.02 -0.84 -39.97
C SER A 124 1.43 -2.20 -40.54
N GLY A 125 0.48 -2.89 -41.18
CA GLY A 125 0.72 -4.20 -41.79
C GLY A 125 0.85 -5.35 -40.78
N MET A 126 0.43 -5.15 -39.53
CA MET A 126 0.43 -6.20 -38.52
C MET A 126 -0.64 -7.24 -38.84
N THR A 127 -0.23 -8.51 -38.77
CA THR A 127 -1.06 -9.69 -39.02
C THR A 127 -1.36 -10.41 -37.71
N ALA A 128 -2.24 -11.41 -37.71
CA ALA A 128 -2.52 -12.17 -36.49
C ALA A 128 -1.29 -12.93 -35.94
N LEU A 129 -0.33 -13.27 -36.82
CA LEU A 129 0.91 -13.96 -36.45
C LEU A 129 1.86 -13.05 -35.67
N ASP A 130 1.81 -11.74 -35.88
CA ASP A 130 2.61 -10.74 -35.16
C ASP A 130 2.35 -10.71 -33.65
N TRP A 131 1.27 -11.35 -33.22
CA TRP A 131 0.76 -11.39 -31.86
C TRP A 131 0.70 -12.82 -31.30
N SER A 132 1.19 -13.82 -32.05
CA SER A 132 0.95 -15.26 -31.81
C SER A 132 1.93 -15.96 -30.86
N SER A 133 2.85 -15.24 -30.21
CA SER A 133 3.72 -15.85 -29.20
C SER A 133 2.89 -16.36 -28.01
N VAL A 134 3.36 -17.38 -27.29
CA VAL A 134 2.66 -17.93 -26.10
C VAL A 134 2.46 -16.87 -25.00
N ALA A 135 3.24 -15.78 -25.04
CA ALA A 135 3.07 -14.61 -24.18
C ALA A 135 2.14 -13.53 -24.77
N GLY A 136 1.88 -13.55 -26.09
CA GLY A 136 1.06 -12.59 -26.83
C GLY A 136 1.55 -11.14 -26.81
N ILE A 137 2.81 -10.92 -26.43
CA ILE A 137 3.44 -9.59 -26.30
C ILE A 137 4.11 -9.20 -27.62
N LYS A 138 3.82 -7.98 -28.11
CA LYS A 138 4.53 -7.32 -29.20
C LYS A 138 5.22 -6.07 -28.68
N HIS A 139 6.53 -5.98 -28.92
CA HIS A 139 7.37 -4.84 -28.55
C HIS A 139 7.44 -3.82 -29.70
N PHE A 140 7.36 -2.53 -29.36
CA PHE A 140 7.45 -1.40 -30.26
C PHE A 140 8.58 -0.47 -29.81
N ASN A 141 9.55 -0.22 -30.69
CA ASN A 141 10.56 0.83 -30.48
C ASN A 141 9.97 2.17 -30.93
N LEU A 142 9.98 3.17 -30.07
CA LEU A 142 9.41 4.50 -30.33
C LEU A 142 10.52 5.54 -30.41
N THR A 143 10.30 6.61 -31.18
CA THR A 143 11.31 7.65 -31.45
C THR A 143 11.38 8.75 -30.39
N GLY A 144 10.58 8.68 -29.34
CA GLY A 144 10.50 9.70 -28.30
C GLY A 144 11.81 9.85 -27.52
N THR A 145 12.18 11.10 -27.23
CA THR A 145 13.36 11.48 -26.46
C THR A 145 13.00 12.51 -25.39
N SER A 146 13.94 12.86 -24.51
CA SER A 146 13.74 13.84 -23.45
C SER A 146 13.30 15.23 -23.90
N ALA A 147 13.43 15.56 -25.19
CA ALA A 147 12.92 16.78 -25.80
C ALA A 147 11.41 16.75 -26.10
N ASN A 148 10.80 15.56 -26.17
CA ASN A 148 9.41 15.33 -26.63
C ASN A 148 8.52 14.87 -25.47
N LYS A 149 8.48 15.66 -24.38
CA LYS A 149 7.70 15.31 -23.19
C LYS A 149 6.28 15.86 -23.28
N HIS A 150 5.30 14.98 -23.09
CA HIS A 150 3.88 15.32 -23.16
C HIS A 150 3.09 14.66 -22.03
N LYS A 151 1.97 15.31 -21.63
CA LYS A 151 1.13 14.81 -20.53
C LYS A 151 0.19 13.69 -20.96
N TYR A 152 -0.32 13.75 -22.18
CA TYR A 152 -1.31 12.80 -22.66
C TYR A 152 -0.69 11.94 -23.76
N TRP A 153 -0.90 10.63 -23.65
CA TRP A 153 -0.47 9.64 -24.64
C TRP A 153 -1.62 8.73 -24.98
N ARG A 154 -1.77 8.34 -26.24
CA ARG A 154 -2.78 7.37 -26.66
C ARG A 154 -2.29 6.47 -27.78
N LEU A 155 -2.85 5.28 -27.83
CA LEU A 155 -2.87 4.44 -29.01
C LEU A 155 -4.09 4.85 -29.82
N HIS A 156 -3.87 5.26 -31.06
CA HIS A 156 -4.90 5.42 -32.07
C HIS A 156 -4.82 4.25 -33.03
N ILE A 157 -5.87 3.45 -33.09
CA ILE A 157 -5.93 2.15 -33.76
C ILE A 157 -7.00 2.25 -34.86
N PRO A 158 -6.59 2.60 -36.09
CA PRO A 158 -7.54 2.77 -37.19
C PRO A 158 -8.04 1.46 -37.76
N ASP A 159 -7.35 0.34 -37.56
CA ASP A 159 -7.79 -0.96 -38.08
C ASP A 159 -7.29 -2.14 -37.23
N SER A 160 -7.98 -3.26 -37.36
CA SER A 160 -7.70 -4.52 -36.66
C SER A 160 -7.59 -5.68 -37.65
N THR A 161 -6.97 -6.77 -37.20
CA THR A 161 -6.86 -8.04 -37.92
C THR A 161 -8.19 -8.79 -38.05
N SER A 162 -9.31 -8.18 -37.62
CA SER A 162 -10.60 -8.85 -37.60
C SER A 162 -11.21 -9.09 -38.97
N THR A 163 -11.74 -10.31 -39.15
CA THR A 163 -12.50 -10.73 -40.34
C THR A 163 -13.99 -10.58 -40.10
N GLY A 164 -14.66 -9.71 -40.86
CA GLY A 164 -16.10 -9.40 -40.70
C GLY A 164 -16.33 -8.12 -39.90
N THR A 165 -17.19 -8.19 -38.89
CA THR A 165 -17.48 -7.06 -37.99
C THR A 165 -16.20 -6.62 -37.27
N LYS A 166 -15.81 -5.36 -37.45
CA LYS A 166 -14.54 -4.82 -36.95
C LYS A 166 -14.55 -4.68 -35.43
N SER A 167 -13.57 -5.26 -34.74
CA SER A 167 -13.41 -5.12 -33.28
C SER A 167 -11.94 -5.15 -32.89
N ILE A 168 -11.64 -4.71 -31.67
CA ILE A 168 -10.29 -4.76 -31.08
C ILE A 168 -10.33 -5.29 -29.65
N THR A 169 -9.32 -6.06 -29.24
CA THR A 169 -9.12 -6.48 -27.85
C THR A 169 -7.64 -6.35 -27.45
N LEU A 170 -7.37 -5.58 -26.41
CA LEU A 170 -6.04 -5.40 -25.81
C LEU A 170 -6.06 -5.90 -24.36
N HIS A 171 -5.07 -6.68 -23.95
CA HIS A 171 -4.99 -7.25 -22.60
C HIS A 171 -4.13 -6.39 -21.68
N LYS A 172 -2.95 -5.99 -22.17
CA LYS A 172 -1.98 -5.22 -21.39
C LYS A 172 -1.22 -4.25 -22.28
N ILE A 173 -0.94 -3.06 -21.77
CA ILE A 173 -0.11 -2.04 -22.40
C ILE A 173 0.93 -1.60 -21.37
N VAL A 174 2.21 -1.73 -21.70
CA VAL A 174 3.32 -1.18 -20.93
C VAL A 174 4.00 -0.11 -21.75
N LEU A 175 4.13 1.09 -21.20
CA LEU A 175 4.80 2.22 -21.84
C LEU A 175 6.17 2.42 -21.20
N TRP A 176 7.19 2.72 -22.01
CA TRP A 176 8.59 2.78 -21.53
C TRP A 176 9.27 4.10 -21.85
N GLN A 177 10.07 4.58 -20.91
CA GLN A 177 11.01 5.69 -21.06
C GLN A 177 12.43 5.21 -20.69
N ASP A 178 13.32 5.11 -21.67
CA ASP A 178 14.69 4.62 -21.54
C ASP A 178 14.82 3.33 -20.73
N SER A 179 14.06 2.30 -21.16
CA SER A 179 13.97 1.00 -20.47
C SER A 179 13.30 1.02 -19.09
N ASN A 180 12.71 2.13 -18.69
CA ASN A 180 11.90 2.21 -17.46
C ASN A 180 10.41 2.14 -17.79
N PRO A 181 9.67 1.15 -17.24
CA PRO A 181 8.25 1.03 -17.52
C PRO A 181 7.48 2.08 -16.72
N LEU A 182 6.84 3.03 -17.41
CA LEU A 182 6.15 4.17 -16.81
C LEU A 182 4.91 3.74 -16.03
N ASN A 183 4.10 2.84 -16.60
CA ASN A 183 2.88 2.34 -15.95
C ASN A 183 3.14 1.24 -14.88
N VAL A 184 4.38 0.77 -14.73
CA VAL A 184 4.82 -0.15 -13.64
C VAL A 184 5.64 0.60 -12.58
N ARG A 185 6.23 1.75 -12.93
CA ARG A 185 6.83 2.75 -12.02
C ARG A 185 5.86 3.87 -11.62
N LEU A 186 4.55 3.66 -11.76
CA LEU A 186 3.53 4.58 -11.22
C LEU A 186 3.69 4.86 -9.73
N ARG A 187 4.43 4.01 -9.04
CA ARG A 187 4.62 4.03 -7.61
C ARG A 187 5.97 4.64 -7.27
N LYS A 188 5.99 5.58 -6.34
CA LYS A 188 7.20 5.83 -5.55
C LYS A 188 7.51 4.57 -4.78
N ARG A 189 8.78 4.23 -4.68
CA ARG A 189 9.31 3.03 -4.04
C ARG A 189 10.53 3.41 -3.22
N LEU A 190 10.63 2.78 -2.06
CA LEU A 190 11.70 3.00 -1.10
C LEU A 190 12.02 1.68 -0.40
N SER A 191 13.28 1.25 -0.46
CA SER A 191 13.79 0.12 0.32
C SER A 191 14.71 0.66 1.40
N LEU A 192 14.47 0.24 2.64
CA LEU A 192 15.20 0.71 3.81
C LEU A 192 15.82 -0.47 4.58
N LYS A 193 16.98 -0.21 5.19
CA LYS A 193 17.59 -1.08 6.19
C LYS A 193 17.79 -0.34 7.51
N GLY A 194 17.06 -0.73 8.55
CA GLY A 194 17.22 -0.19 9.89
C GLY A 194 18.42 -0.80 10.63
N PRO A 195 19.15 -0.02 11.45
CA PRO A 195 20.35 -0.46 12.16
C PRO A 195 20.05 -1.36 13.39
N GLY A 196 18.80 -1.42 13.82
CA GLY A 196 18.34 -2.14 14.99
C GLY A 196 19.10 -1.80 16.29
N GLY A 197 19.43 -2.81 17.09
CA GLY A 197 20.15 -2.66 18.36
C GLY A 197 21.67 -2.86 18.30
N GLY A 198 22.25 -2.98 17.10
CA GLY A 198 23.67 -3.30 16.92
C GLY A 198 23.93 -4.03 15.60
N SER A 199 23.98 -5.36 15.62
CA SER A 199 24.18 -6.21 14.43
C SER A 199 22.88 -6.61 13.71
N ASP A 200 21.75 -6.06 14.14
CA ASP A 200 20.45 -6.30 13.53
C ASP A 200 20.40 -5.63 12.14
N GLU A 201 19.69 -6.23 11.19
CA GLU A 201 19.43 -5.63 9.89
C GLU A 201 17.93 -5.70 9.57
N ILE A 202 17.22 -4.58 9.70
CA ILE A 202 15.76 -4.54 9.58
C ILE A 202 15.37 -4.12 8.16
N PHE A 203 14.86 -5.03 7.34
CA PHE A 203 14.52 -4.74 5.95
C PHE A 203 13.02 -4.48 5.78
N VAL A 204 12.69 -3.31 5.23
CA VAL A 204 11.31 -2.97 4.87
C VAL A 204 11.27 -2.24 3.54
N ASN A 205 10.19 -2.44 2.80
CA ASN A 205 9.97 -1.83 1.49
C ASN A 205 8.64 -1.10 1.48
N LEU A 206 8.64 0.16 1.05
CA LEU A 206 7.44 1.00 0.91
C LEU A 206 7.22 1.33 -0.55
N GLU A 207 5.97 1.24 -1.01
CA GLU A 207 5.57 1.80 -2.29
C GLU A 207 4.27 2.59 -2.17
N THR A 208 4.07 3.60 -3.01
CA THR A 208 2.74 4.24 -3.12
C THR A 208 1.79 3.34 -3.89
N ASP A 209 0.52 3.37 -3.57
CA ASP A 209 -0.53 2.67 -4.31
C ASP A 209 -1.79 3.52 -4.28
N TYR A 210 -2.33 3.86 -5.45
CA TYR A 210 -3.40 4.85 -5.55
C TYR A 210 -4.30 4.57 -6.76
N SER A 211 -5.49 5.18 -6.71
CA SER A 211 -6.41 5.30 -7.83
C SER A 211 -7.04 6.67 -7.80
N VAL A 212 -6.83 7.48 -8.84
CA VAL A 212 -7.43 8.82 -8.93
C VAL A 212 -8.95 8.72 -9.04
N SER A 213 -9.48 7.82 -9.87
CA SER A 213 -10.92 7.57 -9.96
C SER A 213 -11.48 6.94 -8.68
N GLY A 214 -10.66 6.15 -8.00
CA GLY A 214 -10.97 5.53 -6.72
C GLY A 214 -10.86 6.48 -5.53
N ASP A 215 -10.28 7.68 -5.66
CA ASP A 215 -9.99 8.63 -4.58
C ASP A 215 -9.30 8.00 -3.37
N TRP A 216 -8.21 7.26 -3.61
CA TRP A 216 -7.36 6.72 -2.55
C TRP A 216 -5.90 6.81 -2.98
N TYR A 217 -5.01 7.17 -2.04
CA TYR A 217 -3.61 7.49 -2.31
C TYR A 217 -2.67 6.82 -1.30
N ASN A 218 -2.90 5.55 -1.06
CA ASN A 218 -2.33 4.78 0.03
C ASN A 218 -0.83 4.51 -0.16
N TRP A 219 -0.19 4.01 0.89
CA TRP A 219 1.09 3.32 0.79
C TRP A 219 0.93 1.84 1.08
N ARG A 220 1.74 1.03 0.42
CA ARG A 220 2.00 -0.37 0.74
C ARG A 220 3.32 -0.50 1.48
N LEU A 221 3.34 -1.29 2.54
CA LEU A 221 4.57 -1.68 3.24
C LEU A 221 4.70 -3.20 3.19
N TYR A 222 5.91 -3.66 2.92
CA TYR A 222 6.34 -5.05 2.98
C TYR A 222 7.47 -5.17 3.98
N GLY A 223 7.41 -6.18 4.85
CA GLY A 223 8.55 -6.62 5.63
C GLY A 223 9.37 -7.60 4.81
N ALA A 224 10.69 -7.62 4.99
CA ALA A 224 11.58 -8.54 4.31
C ALA A 224 12.68 -9.00 5.27
N THR A 225 13.45 -10.00 4.86
CA THR A 225 14.65 -10.47 5.59
C THR A 225 15.94 -10.12 4.85
N GLY A 226 15.86 -9.41 3.73
CA GLY A 226 16.99 -9.02 2.92
C GLY A 226 16.57 -8.14 1.74
N PHE A 227 17.55 -7.78 0.92
CA PHE A 227 17.36 -6.94 -0.25
C PHE A 227 18.19 -7.40 -1.45
N ILE A 228 17.58 -7.44 -2.63
CA ILE A 228 18.21 -7.71 -3.92
C ILE A 228 18.02 -6.50 -4.83
N ALA A 229 19.11 -5.83 -5.18
CA ALA A 229 19.10 -4.62 -6.02
C ALA A 229 18.53 -4.86 -7.43
N GLY A 230 18.61 -6.08 -7.96
CA GLY A 230 18.02 -6.45 -9.25
C GLY A 230 16.48 -6.55 -9.24
N ASN A 231 15.85 -6.64 -8.06
CA ASN A 231 14.41 -6.92 -7.91
C ASN A 231 13.63 -5.73 -7.32
N VAL A 232 14.04 -4.50 -7.66
CA VAL A 232 13.45 -3.26 -7.10
C VAL A 232 12.10 -2.88 -7.71
N LEU A 233 11.66 -3.58 -8.76
CA LEU A 233 10.37 -3.33 -9.43
C LEU A 233 9.20 -4.12 -8.82
N ASP A 234 9.48 -5.14 -8.01
CA ASP A 234 8.47 -5.96 -7.34
C ASP A 234 8.94 -6.36 -5.93
N PHE A 235 8.45 -5.64 -4.93
CA PHE A 235 8.81 -5.90 -3.53
C PHE A 235 8.27 -7.22 -2.96
N SER A 236 7.28 -7.84 -3.61
CA SER A 236 6.83 -9.17 -3.20
C SER A 236 7.86 -10.27 -3.48
N THR A 237 8.87 -9.98 -4.31
CA THR A 237 9.95 -10.92 -4.68
C THR A 237 11.25 -10.68 -3.91
N GLN A 238 11.25 -9.78 -2.92
CA GLN A 238 12.39 -9.58 -2.03
C GLN A 238 12.55 -10.78 -1.07
N PRO A 239 13.77 -11.08 -0.57
CA PRO A 239 13.98 -12.21 0.33
C PRO A 239 13.08 -12.14 1.57
N GLY A 240 12.32 -13.22 1.80
CA GLY A 240 11.44 -13.33 2.97
C GLY A 240 10.34 -12.26 3.01
N ALA A 241 9.91 -11.74 1.86
CA ALA A 241 8.88 -10.72 1.79
C ALA A 241 7.55 -11.18 2.42
N SER A 242 6.91 -10.27 3.15
CA SER A 242 5.54 -10.43 3.64
C SER A 242 4.50 -10.15 2.54
N LEU A 243 3.23 -10.42 2.84
CA LEU A 243 2.14 -9.72 2.15
C LEU A 243 2.15 -8.21 2.50
N PRO A 244 1.61 -7.33 1.64
CA PRO A 244 1.56 -5.91 1.92
C PRO A 244 0.55 -5.57 3.02
N ILE A 245 0.86 -4.55 3.82
CA ILE A 245 -0.12 -3.79 4.60
C ILE A 245 -0.29 -2.40 3.99
N GLY A 246 -1.37 -1.71 4.35
CA GLY A 246 -1.69 -0.40 3.82
C GLY A 246 -1.74 0.72 4.85
N LEU A 247 -1.22 1.88 4.49
CA LEU A 247 -1.53 3.14 5.16
C LEU A 247 -2.50 3.92 4.28
N SER A 248 -3.75 4.09 4.72
CA SER A 248 -4.71 4.88 3.96
C SER A 248 -4.38 6.37 4.03
N LEU A 249 -4.34 7.02 2.87
CA LEU A 249 -4.00 8.44 2.71
C LEU A 249 -4.83 9.06 1.59
N TRP A 250 -4.66 10.37 1.37
CA TRP A 250 -5.36 11.13 0.34
C TRP A 250 -4.46 12.14 -0.40
N GLN A 251 -5.02 12.80 -1.41
CA GLN A 251 -4.33 13.81 -2.22
C GLN A 251 -4.67 15.24 -1.77
N ALA A 252 -4.53 15.51 -0.48
CA ALA A 252 -4.64 16.83 0.11
C ALA A 252 -3.72 16.94 1.33
N SER A 253 -3.74 18.06 2.04
CA SER A 253 -2.90 18.29 3.22
C SER A 253 -3.05 17.19 4.28
N ILE A 254 -1.94 16.70 4.84
CA ILE A 254 -1.90 15.62 5.83
C ILE A 254 -1.05 16.05 7.03
N PRO A 255 -1.66 16.42 8.16
CA PRO A 255 -0.95 16.46 9.45
C PRO A 255 -0.42 15.07 9.81
N TYR A 256 0.82 15.00 10.28
CA TYR A 256 1.50 13.75 10.57
C TYR A 256 2.39 13.79 11.81
N TRP A 257 2.66 12.59 12.33
CA TRP A 257 3.68 12.31 13.33
C TRP A 257 4.55 11.16 12.84
N PHE A 258 5.86 11.40 12.76
CA PHE A 258 6.86 10.34 12.63
C PHE A 258 7.46 10.09 14.01
N ILE A 259 7.44 8.83 14.44
CA ILE A 259 8.04 8.41 15.71
C ILE A 259 9.02 7.30 15.39
N VAL A 260 10.30 7.49 15.69
CA VAL A 260 11.35 6.63 15.17
C VAL A 260 12.46 6.35 16.17
N ASN A 261 13.06 5.17 16.04
CA ASN A 261 14.39 4.83 16.53
C ASN A 261 15.07 3.84 15.55
N GLY A 262 16.25 3.34 15.90
CA GLY A 262 16.98 2.37 15.08
C GLY A 262 16.27 1.03 14.86
N ARG A 263 15.30 0.66 15.71
CA ARG A 263 14.61 -0.64 15.68
C ARG A 263 13.22 -0.60 15.03
N ARG A 264 12.60 0.59 14.92
CA ARG A 264 11.27 0.76 14.32
C ARG A 264 10.98 2.20 13.93
N PHE A 265 10.06 2.39 13.00
CA PHE A 265 9.36 3.66 12.78
C PHE A 265 7.84 3.48 12.81
N MET A 266 7.16 4.54 13.22
CA MET A 266 5.71 4.68 13.12
C MET A 266 5.37 5.97 12.36
N VAL A 267 4.32 5.90 11.57
CA VAL A 267 3.70 7.05 10.91
C VAL A 267 2.26 7.12 11.39
N ILE A 268 1.85 8.29 11.86
CA ILE A 268 0.45 8.60 12.12
C ILE A 268 0.08 9.72 11.15
N ALA A 269 -0.99 9.51 10.39
CA ALA A 269 -1.51 10.47 9.43
C ALA A 269 -2.95 10.82 9.80
N LYS A 270 -3.24 12.10 9.96
CA LYS A 270 -4.60 12.61 10.12
C LYS A 270 -5.19 12.90 8.74
N ILE A 271 -6.28 12.23 8.41
CA ILE A 271 -7.01 12.41 7.16
C ILE A 271 -8.42 12.87 7.52
N ASN A 272 -8.72 14.14 7.28
CA ASN A 272 -9.94 14.80 7.76
C ASN A 272 -10.12 14.62 9.29
N THR A 273 -11.10 13.81 9.72
CA THR A 273 -11.39 13.50 11.14
C THR A 273 -10.90 12.11 11.57
N THR A 274 -10.20 11.39 10.69
CA THR A 274 -9.76 10.00 10.91
C THR A 274 -8.25 9.91 11.08
N TYR A 275 -7.78 8.89 11.81
CA TYR A 275 -6.36 8.70 12.14
C TYR A 275 -5.87 7.34 11.65
N HIS A 276 -4.97 7.39 10.68
CA HIS A 276 -4.40 6.20 10.05
C HIS A 276 -2.94 6.03 10.50
N ALA A 277 -2.60 4.84 10.97
CA ALA A 277 -1.29 4.55 11.51
C ALA A 277 -0.59 3.42 10.75
N LEU A 278 0.74 3.52 10.64
CA LEU A 278 1.63 2.51 10.10
C LEU A 278 2.76 2.24 11.09
N TYR A 279 3.17 0.98 11.19
CA TYR A 279 4.29 0.51 12.00
C TYR A 279 5.19 -0.37 11.15
N ALA A 280 6.50 -0.16 11.29
CA ALA A 280 7.51 -1.00 10.67
C ALA A 280 8.70 -1.19 11.62
N GLY A 281 8.96 -2.42 12.05
CA GLY A 281 10.13 -2.73 12.87
C GLY A 281 9.91 -3.86 13.88
N PHE A 282 10.83 -3.99 14.83
CA PHE A 282 10.78 -5.09 15.80
C PHE A 282 9.83 -4.80 16.97
N ILE A 283 9.03 -5.80 17.35
CA ILE A 283 8.32 -5.82 18.64
C ILE A 283 9.31 -5.98 19.80
N LEU A 284 8.81 -5.91 21.04
CA LEU A 284 9.53 -6.32 22.24
C LEU A 284 9.16 -7.77 22.57
N PRO A 285 9.90 -8.77 22.06
CA PRO A 285 9.51 -10.17 22.25
C PRO A 285 9.70 -10.61 23.70
N TYR A 286 8.83 -11.50 24.19
CA TYR A 286 9.03 -12.24 25.44
C TYR A 286 9.94 -13.46 25.21
N ALA A 287 11.06 -13.22 24.54
CA ALA A 287 12.05 -14.23 24.17
C ALA A 287 13.42 -13.55 24.06
N THR A 288 14.50 -14.31 24.24
CA THR A 288 15.85 -13.80 24.01
C THR A 288 16.11 -13.60 22.51
N PRO A 289 17.08 -12.75 22.12
CA PRO A 289 17.49 -12.63 20.72
C PRO A 289 17.90 -13.95 20.06
N SER A 290 18.36 -14.94 20.84
CA SER A 290 18.67 -16.28 20.32
C SER A 290 17.43 -17.15 20.07
N GLN A 291 16.36 -16.95 20.83
CA GLN A 291 15.10 -17.70 20.68
C GLN A 291 14.20 -17.10 19.60
N TYR A 292 14.21 -15.77 19.45
CA TYR A 292 13.43 -15.07 18.45
C TYR A 292 14.27 -13.99 17.76
N PRO A 293 15.11 -14.37 16.77
CA PRO A 293 16.12 -13.48 16.20
C PRO A 293 15.56 -12.34 15.33
N TYR A 294 14.38 -12.51 14.76
CA TYR A 294 13.83 -11.57 13.79
C TYR A 294 12.33 -11.31 13.99
N PRO A 295 11.94 -10.68 15.11
CA PRO A 295 10.55 -10.42 15.48
C PRO A 295 9.99 -9.20 14.73
N LEU A 296 10.14 -9.19 13.41
CA LEU A 296 9.71 -8.10 12.54
C LEU A 296 8.19 -8.06 12.42
N MET A 297 7.62 -6.92 12.78
CA MET A 297 6.22 -6.60 12.62
C MET A 297 6.05 -5.50 11.58
N ILE A 298 5.03 -5.68 10.73
CA ILE A 298 4.52 -4.63 9.88
C ILE A 298 3.03 -4.45 10.14
N GLY A 299 2.60 -3.20 10.23
CA GLY A 299 1.22 -2.87 10.56
C GLY A 299 0.77 -1.63 9.82
N GLY A 300 -0.50 -1.60 9.43
CA GLY A 300 -1.14 -0.50 8.74
C GLY A 300 -2.52 -0.19 9.26
N SER A 301 -3.21 0.68 8.54
CA SER A 301 -4.62 1.01 8.74
C SER A 301 -5.54 0.34 7.72
N ASN A 302 -4.99 -0.33 6.70
CA ASN A 302 -5.76 -0.98 5.64
C ASN A 302 -5.19 -2.35 5.28
N ALA A 303 -6.06 -3.35 5.15
CA ALA A 303 -5.68 -4.71 4.81
C ALA A 303 -5.52 -4.83 3.29
N MET A 304 -4.30 -4.73 2.77
CA MET A 304 -4.09 -4.64 1.33
C MET A 304 -4.15 -6.01 0.64
N GLY A 305 -5.17 -6.20 -0.18
CA GLY A 305 -5.40 -7.40 -0.98
C GLY A 305 -6.16 -7.06 -2.27
N SER A 306 -6.82 -8.05 -2.88
CA SER A 306 -7.69 -7.84 -4.05
C SER A 306 -9.02 -7.18 -3.65
N LEU A 307 -8.94 -5.93 -3.18
CA LEU A 307 -10.06 -5.14 -2.66
C LEU A 307 -10.58 -4.12 -3.70
N THR A 308 -11.82 -3.68 -3.51
CA THR A 308 -12.46 -2.65 -4.34
C THR A 308 -12.05 -1.25 -3.90
N ASP A 309 -12.19 -0.25 -4.78
CA ASP A 309 -11.87 1.16 -4.48
C ASP A 309 -12.50 1.64 -3.17
N ALA A 310 -13.78 1.33 -2.93
CA ALA A 310 -14.50 1.73 -1.72
C ALA A 310 -13.86 1.19 -0.43
N ARG A 311 -13.21 0.02 -0.47
CA ARG A 311 -12.53 -0.59 0.68
C ARG A 311 -11.11 -0.07 0.90
N LEU A 312 -10.48 0.44 -0.16
CA LEU A 312 -9.13 1.03 -0.12
C LEU A 312 -9.16 2.51 0.28
N ARG A 313 -10.32 3.18 0.22
CA ARG A 313 -10.48 4.56 0.69
C ARG A 313 -10.20 4.72 2.18
N TRP A 314 -9.60 5.85 2.52
CA TRP A 314 -9.41 6.31 3.91
C TRP A 314 -10.74 6.40 4.68
N SER A 315 -11.85 6.68 3.99
CA SER A 315 -13.19 6.77 4.55
C SER A 315 -13.92 5.43 4.65
N SER A 316 -13.27 4.31 4.34
CA SER A 316 -13.85 2.97 4.50
C SER A 316 -14.20 2.72 5.98
N THR A 317 -15.43 2.30 6.23
CA THR A 317 -15.94 1.96 7.56
C THR A 317 -15.86 0.47 7.89
N ASN A 318 -15.33 -0.33 6.98
CA ASN A 318 -15.20 -1.78 7.15
C ASN A 318 -14.10 -2.13 8.16
N ASP A 319 -14.09 -3.39 8.61
CA ASP A 319 -13.13 -3.89 9.59
C ASP A 319 -11.76 -4.25 9.01
N ASP A 320 -11.64 -4.26 7.69
CA ASP A 320 -10.34 -4.25 7.00
C ASP A 320 -9.69 -2.85 6.97
N CYS A 321 -10.37 -1.82 7.47
CA CYS A 321 -9.85 -0.48 7.72
C CYS A 321 -9.73 -0.24 9.24
N ARG A 322 -8.60 -0.66 9.81
CA ARG A 322 -8.26 -0.62 11.24
C ARG A 322 -6.76 -0.50 11.43
N ASN A 323 -6.32 0.33 12.37
CA ASN A 323 -4.92 0.46 12.75
C ASN A 323 -4.38 -0.83 13.36
N PHE A 324 -3.08 -1.05 13.20
CA PHE A 324 -2.38 -2.27 13.58
C PHE A 324 -2.53 -2.67 15.05
N TYR A 325 -2.75 -1.74 15.98
CA TYR A 325 -2.89 -2.05 17.40
C TYR A 325 -4.24 -2.69 17.74
N ASP A 326 -5.29 -2.40 16.96
CA ASP A 326 -6.59 -3.05 17.05
C ASP A 326 -6.94 -3.60 15.66
N PRO A 327 -6.20 -4.63 15.20
CA PRO A 327 -6.10 -4.98 13.79
C PRO A 327 -7.37 -5.65 13.28
N GLY A 328 -7.57 -5.60 11.97
CA GLY A 328 -8.61 -6.35 11.32
C GLY A 328 -8.22 -6.89 9.96
N GLY A 329 -9.19 -7.43 9.23
CA GLY A 329 -8.94 -8.01 7.92
C GLY A 329 -10.19 -8.36 7.13
N ILE A 330 -9.99 -9.06 6.02
CA ILE A 330 -11.04 -9.24 5.01
C ILE A 330 -11.97 -10.43 5.28
N SER A 331 -11.52 -11.40 6.08
CA SER A 331 -12.20 -12.65 6.38
C SER A 331 -11.81 -13.20 7.76
N SER A 332 -12.60 -14.16 8.25
CA SER A 332 -12.36 -14.87 9.50
C SER A 332 -11.22 -15.91 9.42
N ASP A 333 -10.61 -16.12 8.26
CA ASP A 333 -9.60 -17.17 8.06
C ASP A 333 -8.33 -16.90 8.87
N MET A 334 -8.08 -17.72 9.88
CA MET A 334 -6.83 -17.75 10.67
C MET A 334 -5.96 -18.96 10.34
N THR A 335 -6.32 -19.76 9.35
CA THR A 335 -5.56 -20.92 8.92
C THR A 335 -4.53 -20.56 7.85
N SER A 336 -4.93 -19.69 6.92
CA SER A 336 -4.04 -19.26 5.84
C SER A 336 -3.01 -18.24 6.29
N LEU A 337 -1.74 -18.47 5.91
CA LEU A 337 -0.67 -17.47 6.01
C LEU A 337 -0.82 -16.35 4.97
N THR A 338 -1.64 -16.57 3.95
CA THR A 338 -1.94 -15.56 2.92
C THR A 338 -3.22 -14.76 3.22
N SER A 339 -3.82 -14.95 4.39
CA SER A 339 -4.98 -14.15 4.78
C SER A 339 -4.61 -12.66 4.88
N VAL A 340 -5.39 -11.82 4.20
CA VAL A 340 -5.19 -10.36 4.17
C VAL A 340 -5.65 -9.71 5.49
N ALA A 341 -4.71 -9.03 6.15
CA ALA A 341 -4.89 -8.36 7.44
C ALA A 341 -4.19 -7.00 7.48
N THR A 342 -4.52 -6.17 8.48
CA THR A 342 -3.85 -4.88 8.74
C THR A 342 -2.55 -5.05 9.54
N LEU A 343 -2.22 -6.27 9.97
CA LEU A 343 -1.03 -6.57 10.77
C LEU A 343 -0.43 -7.94 10.40
N TYR A 344 0.88 -8.00 10.26
CA TYR A 344 1.65 -9.25 10.17
C TYR A 344 2.85 -9.22 11.12
N LEU A 345 3.17 -10.38 11.67
CA LEU A 345 4.39 -10.63 12.44
C LEU A 345 5.13 -11.82 11.83
N ARG A 346 6.44 -11.69 11.66
CA ARG A 346 7.29 -12.80 11.23
C ARG A 346 7.69 -13.63 12.44
N PHE A 347 7.32 -14.91 12.46
CA PHE A 347 7.57 -15.81 13.58
C PHE A 347 8.99 -16.39 13.57
N ALA A 348 9.39 -17.00 14.68
CA ALA A 348 10.68 -17.68 14.83
C ALA A 348 10.84 -18.87 13.87
N ASP A 349 9.73 -19.47 13.41
CA ASP A 349 9.70 -20.52 12.38
C ASP A 349 10.00 -19.99 10.96
N GLY A 350 10.09 -18.67 10.80
CA GLY A 350 10.39 -18.00 9.55
C GLY A 350 9.18 -17.51 8.75
N SER A 351 7.98 -17.90 9.15
CA SER A 351 6.74 -17.59 8.42
C SER A 351 6.13 -16.25 8.84
N TRP A 352 5.41 -15.61 7.92
CA TRP A 352 4.60 -14.43 8.21
C TRP A 352 3.19 -14.83 8.62
N TYR A 353 2.78 -14.40 9.80
CA TYR A 353 1.46 -14.69 10.33
C TYR A 353 0.61 -13.41 10.36
N PRO A 354 -0.56 -13.35 9.69
CA PRO A 354 -1.54 -12.29 9.90
C PRO A 354 -2.10 -12.28 11.33
N PHE A 355 -2.35 -11.08 11.85
CA PHE A 355 -3.03 -10.81 13.12
C PHE A 355 -4.29 -10.00 12.88
N LYS A 356 -5.39 -10.41 13.49
CA LYS A 356 -6.71 -9.80 13.29
C LYS A 356 -7.52 -9.97 14.57
N ASN A 357 -8.00 -8.88 15.14
CA ASN A 357 -9.05 -8.94 16.16
C ASN A 357 -10.43 -9.01 15.50
N TRP A 358 -10.57 -8.36 14.34
CA TRP A 358 -11.84 -8.21 13.66
C TRP A 358 -11.74 -8.59 12.19
N TYR A 359 -12.86 -8.88 11.55
CA TYR A 359 -12.90 -9.07 10.11
C TYR A 359 -14.18 -8.50 9.49
N THR A 360 -14.08 -8.16 8.22
CA THR A 360 -15.21 -7.62 7.46
C THR A 360 -16.23 -8.72 7.20
N SER A 361 -17.47 -8.51 7.65
CA SER A 361 -18.58 -9.43 7.45
C SER A 361 -19.89 -8.66 7.28
N SER A 362 -21.02 -9.36 7.19
CA SER A 362 -22.35 -8.74 7.26
C SER A 362 -22.66 -8.11 8.62
N SER A 363 -21.92 -8.50 9.66
CA SER A 363 -22.01 -7.93 11.01
C SER A 363 -20.80 -7.01 11.25
N PRO A 364 -21.02 -5.78 11.75
CA PRO A 364 -19.93 -4.89 12.12
C PRO A 364 -19.15 -5.47 13.30
N GLU A 365 -17.83 -5.28 13.28
CA GLU A 365 -16.91 -5.75 14.31
C GLU A 365 -17.05 -7.25 14.59
N ALA A 366 -17.09 -8.06 13.52
CA ALA A 366 -17.13 -9.51 13.67
C ALA A 366 -15.79 -10.04 14.20
N SER A 367 -15.88 -10.82 15.29
CA SER A 367 -14.73 -11.39 16.01
C SER A 367 -13.97 -12.41 15.17
N ALA A 368 -12.67 -12.17 14.99
CA ALA A 368 -11.73 -13.21 14.54
C ALA A 368 -11.42 -14.16 15.71
N GLY A 369 -12.26 -15.19 15.89
CA GLY A 369 -12.15 -16.13 17.02
C GLY A 369 -10.88 -16.99 17.03
N ASN A 370 -10.48 -17.45 18.24
CA ASN A 370 -9.39 -18.39 18.55
C ASN A 370 -8.19 -18.31 17.60
N GLY A 371 -7.61 -17.12 17.49
CA GLY A 371 -6.66 -16.80 16.44
C GLY A 371 -5.40 -16.11 16.96
N ARG A 372 -4.87 -15.24 16.10
CA ARG A 372 -3.70 -14.41 16.32
C ARG A 372 -4.19 -12.99 16.54
N ASN A 373 -4.08 -12.50 17.77
CA ASN A 373 -4.78 -11.31 18.23
C ASN A 373 -3.84 -10.32 18.92
N VAL A 374 -4.32 -9.09 19.08
CA VAL A 374 -3.67 -8.03 19.88
C VAL A 374 -4.57 -7.69 21.06
N TRP A 375 -4.10 -8.00 22.25
CA TRP A 375 -4.73 -7.61 23.52
C TRP A 375 -4.45 -6.13 23.80
N PRO A 376 -5.38 -5.36 24.42
CA PRO A 376 -6.67 -5.77 25.01
C PRO A 376 -7.87 -5.73 24.07
N TRP A 377 -7.71 -5.28 22.83
CA TRP A 377 -8.82 -5.16 21.87
C TRP A 377 -9.28 -6.49 21.25
N GLY A 378 -8.68 -7.60 21.68
CA GLY A 378 -8.98 -8.95 21.23
C GLY A 378 -10.46 -9.31 21.41
N PRO A 379 -10.99 -10.20 20.56
CA PRO A 379 -12.42 -10.30 20.38
C PRO A 379 -13.08 -11.38 21.26
N ASP A 380 -12.37 -11.88 22.28
CA ASP A 380 -13.00 -12.66 23.33
C ASP A 380 -14.09 -11.80 23.99
N SER A 381 -15.28 -12.40 24.10
CA SER A 381 -16.45 -11.86 24.77
C SER A 381 -16.16 -11.33 26.18
N ALA A 382 -15.17 -11.90 26.89
CA ALA A 382 -14.74 -11.40 28.19
C ALA A 382 -13.89 -10.12 28.08
N HIS A 383 -12.91 -10.09 27.18
CA HIS A 383 -11.94 -8.98 27.06
C HIS A 383 -12.57 -7.73 26.46
N SER A 384 -13.29 -7.87 25.35
CA SER A 384 -13.94 -6.76 24.67
C SER A 384 -15.02 -6.10 25.55
N THR A 385 -15.73 -6.88 26.37
CA THR A 385 -16.71 -6.35 27.33
C THR A 385 -16.05 -5.71 28.54
N ALA A 386 -14.98 -6.30 29.07
CA ALA A 386 -14.24 -5.73 30.19
C ALA A 386 -13.60 -4.39 29.80
N TYR A 387 -12.96 -4.31 28.63
CA TYR A 387 -12.25 -3.11 28.20
C TYR A 387 -13.20 -1.93 27.89
N LYS A 388 -14.44 -2.22 27.43
CA LYS A 388 -15.51 -1.21 27.27
C LYS A 388 -15.86 -0.43 28.54
N ASN A 389 -15.63 -1.05 29.70
CA ASN A 389 -15.97 -0.47 31.00
C ASN A 389 -14.80 0.27 31.66
N ILE A 390 -13.62 0.28 31.03
CA ILE A 390 -12.46 0.99 31.57
C ILE A 390 -12.68 2.50 31.46
N VAL A 391 -12.45 3.17 32.59
CA VAL A 391 -12.46 4.63 32.75
C VAL A 391 -11.16 5.09 33.42
N THR A 392 -11.02 6.38 33.70
CA THR A 392 -9.89 6.92 34.46
C THR A 392 -9.80 6.29 35.86
N ALA A 393 -8.60 6.25 36.43
CA ALA A 393 -8.40 5.87 37.82
C ALA A 393 -9.10 6.87 38.77
N ILE A 394 -9.14 6.54 40.07
CA ILE A 394 -9.82 7.35 41.11
C ILE A 394 -9.25 8.78 41.17
N ASP A 395 -7.96 8.94 40.86
CA ASP A 395 -7.27 10.24 40.82
C ASP A 395 -7.45 10.98 39.48
N GLY A 396 -8.24 10.45 38.55
CA GLY A 396 -8.48 11.01 37.23
C GLY A 396 -7.40 10.69 36.18
N SER A 397 -6.36 9.93 36.54
CA SER A 397 -5.31 9.55 35.59
C SER A 397 -5.78 8.48 34.60
N TYR A 398 -5.16 8.47 33.41
CA TYR A 398 -5.37 7.41 32.42
C TYR A 398 -4.46 6.22 32.72
N VAL A 399 -5.03 5.02 32.62
CA VAL A 399 -4.27 3.76 32.71
C VAL A 399 -3.87 3.33 31.29
N LEU A 400 -2.58 3.03 31.11
CA LEU A 400 -2.06 2.46 29.88
C LEU A 400 -1.91 0.95 30.02
N PHE A 401 -2.39 0.22 29.03
CA PHE A 401 -2.18 -1.22 28.91
C PHE A 401 -1.25 -1.51 27.73
N PRO A 402 -0.28 -2.43 27.86
CA PRO A 402 0.56 -2.80 26.73
C PRO A 402 -0.26 -3.44 25.61
N CYS A 403 0.14 -3.21 24.36
CA CYS A 403 -0.45 -3.91 23.22
C CYS A 403 0.28 -5.24 23.02
N ILE A 404 -0.30 -6.33 23.51
CA ILE A 404 0.37 -7.64 23.54
C ILE A 404 -0.10 -8.47 22.35
N MET A 405 0.85 -8.96 21.55
CA MET A 405 0.58 -9.91 20.48
C MET A 405 0.56 -11.33 21.04
N HIS A 406 -0.54 -12.06 20.82
CA HIS A 406 -0.71 -13.42 21.31
C HIS A 406 -1.43 -14.32 20.31
N VAL A 407 -1.32 -15.63 20.55
CA VAL A 407 -2.00 -16.68 19.80
C VAL A 407 -2.80 -17.52 20.80
N ASP A 408 -4.11 -17.59 20.60
CA ASP A 408 -5.01 -18.41 21.44
C ASP A 408 -5.36 -19.76 20.77
N GLY A 409 -5.22 -19.83 19.45
CA GLY A 409 -5.53 -21.02 18.64
C GLY A 409 -4.36 -21.98 18.44
N ALA A 410 -4.60 -23.08 17.71
CA ALA A 410 -3.59 -24.10 17.40
C ALA A 410 -2.71 -23.77 16.17
N ASN A 411 -2.95 -22.65 15.49
CA ASN A 411 -2.23 -22.27 14.28
C ASN A 411 -1.64 -20.84 14.37
N PRO A 412 -0.36 -20.70 14.78
CA PRO A 412 0.52 -21.73 15.34
C PRO A 412 0.14 -22.06 16.79
N SER A 413 0.90 -22.91 17.48
CA SER A 413 0.61 -23.25 18.88
C SER A 413 0.41 -22.01 19.76
N PRO A 414 -0.48 -22.08 20.77
CA PRO A 414 -0.76 -20.95 21.65
C PRO A 414 0.53 -20.38 22.26
N ASN A 415 0.67 -19.06 22.22
CA ASN A 415 1.87 -18.37 22.70
C ASN A 415 1.61 -16.89 22.97
N ILE A 416 2.40 -16.31 23.88
CA ILE A 416 2.46 -14.87 24.10
C ILE A 416 3.78 -14.37 23.52
N LEU A 417 3.71 -13.49 22.52
CA LEU A 417 4.86 -13.21 21.66
C LEU A 417 5.65 -11.99 22.13
N GLY A 418 4.95 -10.99 22.67
CA GLY A 418 5.56 -9.75 23.14
C GLY A 418 4.67 -8.53 22.92
N GLU A 419 5.27 -7.35 23.08
CA GLU A 419 4.58 -6.06 23.05
C GLU A 419 4.91 -5.25 21.80
N ILE A 420 3.92 -4.54 21.27
CA ILE A 420 4.16 -3.56 20.21
C ILE A 420 4.89 -2.36 20.81
N HIS A 421 6.17 -2.19 20.45
CA HIS A 421 7.05 -1.20 21.07
C HIS A 421 6.52 0.24 20.94
N GLY A 422 6.20 0.85 22.08
CA GLY A 422 5.77 2.25 22.17
C GLY A 422 4.27 2.47 21.89
N VAL A 423 3.46 1.42 21.94
CA VAL A 423 2.03 1.48 21.64
C VAL A 423 1.25 0.86 22.79
N PHE A 424 0.29 1.60 23.31
CA PHE A 424 -0.48 1.23 24.49
C PHE A 424 -1.98 1.43 24.22
N ALA A 425 -2.81 0.60 24.81
CA ALA A 425 -4.24 0.84 24.87
C ALA A 425 -4.54 1.84 25.98
N VAL A 426 -5.44 2.78 25.70
CA VAL A 426 -5.96 3.75 26.66
C VAL A 426 -7.48 3.87 26.47
N THR A 427 -8.21 4.28 27.51
CA THR A 427 -9.65 4.54 27.37
C THR A 427 -9.90 5.89 26.69
N GLY A 428 -10.90 5.92 25.83
CA GLY A 428 -11.48 7.14 25.25
C GLY A 428 -12.45 7.87 26.18
N PHE A 429 -12.71 7.35 27.39
CA PHE A 429 -13.58 8.01 28.35
C PHE A 429 -13.01 9.37 28.78
N GLY A 430 -13.69 10.46 28.42
CA GLY A 430 -13.22 11.82 28.69
C GLY A 430 -12.02 12.24 27.84
N ASN A 431 -11.72 11.49 26.76
CA ASN A 431 -10.56 11.71 25.91
C ASN A 431 -10.95 12.29 24.55
N ALA A 432 -10.00 12.95 23.91
CA ALA A 432 -10.13 13.50 22.56
C ALA A 432 -8.89 13.14 21.75
N ALA A 433 -9.04 13.06 20.43
CA ALA A 433 -7.92 12.76 19.54
C ALA A 433 -6.89 13.89 19.61
N GLU A 434 -5.61 13.51 19.53
CA GLU A 434 -4.45 14.40 19.67
C GLU A 434 -4.20 14.92 21.09
N ASN A 435 -5.01 14.53 22.08
CA ASN A 435 -4.66 14.75 23.48
C ASN A 435 -3.31 14.11 23.79
N THR A 436 -2.55 14.76 24.66
CA THR A 436 -1.31 14.23 25.20
C THR A 436 -1.44 13.96 26.69
N THR A 437 -0.80 12.89 27.16
CA THR A 437 -0.62 12.63 28.59
C THR A 437 0.82 12.25 28.87
N THR A 438 1.30 12.50 30.09
CA THR A 438 2.66 12.17 30.50
C THR A 438 2.59 11.20 31.67
N ILE A 439 3.19 10.02 31.49
CA ILE A 439 3.23 8.97 32.51
C ILE A 439 4.68 8.51 32.66
N ASN A 440 5.20 8.57 33.88
CA ASN A 440 6.59 8.24 34.20
C ASN A 440 7.62 8.99 33.34
N GLY A 441 7.34 10.24 32.98
CA GLY A 441 8.23 11.08 32.18
C GLY A 441 8.16 10.87 30.66
N VAL A 442 7.36 9.91 30.18
CA VAL A 442 7.12 9.69 28.75
C VAL A 442 5.84 10.39 28.32
N THR A 443 5.91 11.18 27.25
CA THR A 443 4.74 11.83 26.65
C THR A 443 4.09 10.91 25.60
N TYR A 444 2.77 10.76 25.66
CA TYR A 444 1.99 9.91 24.77
C TYR A 444 1.00 10.73 23.96
N LEU A 445 0.93 10.47 22.65
CA LEU A 445 -0.12 10.97 21.76
C LEU A 445 -1.30 10.01 21.76
N ILE A 446 -2.51 10.51 22.02
CA ILE A 446 -3.73 9.70 22.07
C ILE A 446 -4.49 9.80 20.75
N ILE A 447 -4.76 8.65 20.11
CA ILE A 447 -5.47 8.57 18.83
C ILE A 447 -6.55 7.48 18.83
N PRO A 448 -7.70 7.72 18.15
CA PRO A 448 -8.71 6.69 17.93
C PRO A 448 -8.28 5.70 16.84
N ASN A 449 -8.89 4.51 16.80
CA ASN A 449 -8.73 3.54 15.72
C ASN A 449 -9.48 4.00 14.47
N VAL A 450 -8.77 4.68 13.57
CA VAL A 450 -9.31 5.27 12.34
C VAL A 450 -10.43 6.27 12.66
N PHE A 451 -11.69 5.90 12.47
CA PHE A 451 -12.87 6.73 12.73
C PHE A 451 -13.60 6.34 14.04
N ARG A 452 -13.15 5.29 14.72
CA ARG A 452 -13.86 4.68 15.85
C ARG A 452 -13.57 5.43 17.15
N THR A 453 -14.59 6.06 17.73
CA THR A 453 -14.45 6.90 18.94
C THR A 453 -15.02 6.29 20.22
N ALA A 454 -15.56 5.06 20.16
CA ALA A 454 -16.00 4.34 21.35
C ALA A 454 -14.85 4.17 22.37
N LYS A 455 -15.15 4.09 23.67
CA LYS A 455 -14.16 4.18 24.77
C LYS A 455 -13.02 3.16 24.62
N GLU A 456 -13.34 1.99 24.10
CA GLU A 456 -12.44 0.88 23.88
C GLU A 456 -11.60 1.00 22.61
N ARG A 457 -11.74 2.04 21.78
CA ARG A 457 -11.11 2.12 20.45
C ARG A 457 -9.94 3.10 20.35
N TRP A 458 -9.18 3.29 21.43
CA TRP A 458 -8.16 4.34 21.55
C TRP A 458 -6.79 3.80 21.94
N ALA A 459 -5.74 4.33 21.31
CA ALA A 459 -4.35 4.02 21.62
C ALA A 459 -3.58 5.26 22.06
N ALA A 460 -2.59 5.05 22.93
CA ALA A 460 -1.58 6.01 23.35
C ALA A 460 -0.24 5.62 22.74
N ILE A 461 0.36 6.53 21.97
CA ILE A 461 1.61 6.31 21.22
C ILE A 461 2.72 7.09 21.91
N ALA A 462 3.76 6.40 22.38
CA ALA A 462 4.90 7.03 23.05
C ALA A 462 5.70 7.91 22.08
N LEU A 463 5.91 9.17 22.43
CA LEU A 463 6.66 10.14 21.64
C LEU A 463 8.13 10.19 22.06
N GLU A 464 8.42 10.34 23.35
CA GLU A 464 9.80 10.50 23.86
C GLU A 464 10.02 9.86 25.22
#